data_AF-A0A656AGI7-F1
#
_entry.id   AF-A0A656AGI7-F1
#
_cell.length_a   1.000
_cell.length_b   1.000
_cell.length_c   1.000
_cell.angle_alpha   90.00
_cell.angle_beta   90.00
_cell.angle_gamma   90.00
#
_symmetry.space_group_name_H-M   'P 1'
#
loop_
_entity.id
_entity.type
_entity.pdbx_description
1 polymer ?
#
loop_
_entity_poly.entity_id
_entity_poly.type
_entity_poly.pdbx_seq_one_letter_code
_entity_poly.pdbx_strand_id
1 'polypeptide(L)'
;MSEQRTQAQTALKSSAWQEYVVRQGDTLSQVFRNNELPLTDINALVKVEGSDKPLSQIQAGQLIRFKLAENGQLDILQLERNNQSVMFFRLSDGGFGRSK
;
A
#
# COMPACT_ATOMS: atom_id res chain seq x y z
N MET A 1 -9.33 -29.64 -21.63
CA MET A 1 -9.60 -29.73 -20.18
C MET A 1 -9.15 -28.44 -19.57
N SER A 2 -10.11 -27.74 -18.98
CA SER A 2 -9.99 -26.48 -18.26
C SER A 2 -9.08 -26.63 -17.05
N GLU A 3 -8.33 -25.55 -16.79
CA GLU A 3 -7.99 -25.05 -15.45
C GLU A 3 -7.23 -26.01 -14.53
N GLN A 4 -5.97 -25.70 -14.25
CA GLN A 4 -5.54 -25.36 -12.88
C GLN A 4 -4.01 -25.22 -12.78
N ARG A 5 -3.64 -24.23 -11.95
CA ARG A 5 -2.32 -23.95 -11.35
C ARG A 5 -1.38 -23.08 -12.18
N THR A 6 -1.80 -21.83 -12.35
CA THR A 6 -0.89 -20.68 -12.29
C THR A 6 -0.26 -20.62 -10.89
N GLN A 7 0.67 -21.53 -10.60
CA GLN A 7 1.46 -21.59 -9.37
C GLN A 7 2.95 -21.64 -9.75
N ALA A 8 3.43 -20.56 -10.37
CA ALA A 8 4.86 -20.28 -10.50
C ALA A 8 5.07 -18.81 -10.89
N GLN A 9 4.71 -17.89 -10.01
CA GLN A 9 5.24 -16.52 -10.06
C GLN A 9 5.93 -16.18 -8.74
N THR A 10 6.81 -17.08 -8.32
CA THR A 10 7.76 -16.89 -7.21
C THR A 10 9.09 -16.36 -7.74
N ALA A 11 9.10 -15.36 -8.65
CA ALA A 11 10.37 -14.82 -9.17
C ALA A 11 10.28 -13.43 -9.87
N LEU A 12 9.50 -12.48 -9.35
CA LEU A 12 9.69 -11.05 -9.64
C LEU A 12 9.47 -10.25 -8.35
N LYS A 13 10.32 -10.52 -7.35
CA LYS A 13 10.18 -9.99 -5.97
C LYS A 13 10.55 -8.51 -5.80
N SER A 14 10.81 -7.80 -6.89
CA SER A 14 11.08 -6.37 -6.86
C SER A 14 10.34 -5.73 -8.02
N SER A 15 9.46 -4.76 -7.71
CA SER A 15 8.74 -3.87 -8.65
C SER A 15 7.34 -4.26 -9.17
N ALA A 16 6.75 -5.40 -8.80
CA ALA A 16 5.34 -5.71 -9.10
C ALA A 16 4.38 -5.01 -8.12
N TRP A 17 3.20 -4.60 -8.62
CA TRP A 17 2.12 -4.09 -7.78
C TRP A 17 1.54 -5.21 -6.92
N GLN A 18 1.41 -4.95 -5.63
CA GLN A 18 0.73 -5.80 -4.67
C GLN A 18 -0.60 -5.18 -4.30
N GLU A 19 -1.64 -6.00 -4.20
CA GLU A 19 -2.99 -5.56 -3.87
C GLU A 19 -3.40 -6.16 -2.52
N TYR A 20 -3.91 -5.32 -1.64
CA TYR A 20 -4.39 -5.68 -0.32
C TYR A 20 -5.80 -5.12 -0.11
N VAL A 21 -6.75 -6.01 0.12
CA VAL A 21 -8.12 -5.63 0.48
C VAL A 21 -8.20 -5.51 1.99
N VAL A 22 -8.49 -4.31 2.48
CA VAL A 22 -8.64 -4.04 3.92
C VAL A 22 -9.81 -4.86 4.46
N ARG A 23 -9.55 -5.67 5.48
CA ARG A 23 -10.60 -6.44 6.16
C ARG A 23 -11.25 -5.63 7.28
N GLN A 24 -12.42 -6.09 7.75
CA GLN A 24 -13.07 -5.44 8.88
C GLN A 24 -12.20 -5.53 10.14
N GLY A 25 -11.88 -4.37 10.71
CA GLY A 25 -10.99 -4.26 11.87
C GLY A 25 -9.50 -4.14 11.51
N ASP A 26 -9.13 -4.24 10.23
CA ASP A 26 -7.76 -3.97 9.81
C ASP A 26 -7.44 -2.48 9.91
N THR A 27 -6.26 -2.19 10.44
CA THR A 27 -5.66 -0.85 10.50
C THR A 27 -4.51 -0.76 9.51
N LEU A 28 -4.13 0.46 9.11
CA LEU A 28 -2.99 0.66 8.22
C LEU A 28 -1.71 0.03 8.78
N SER A 29 -1.54 0.10 10.10
CA SER A 29 -0.43 -0.56 10.80
C SER A 29 -0.44 -2.08 10.65
N GLN A 30 -1.61 -2.72 10.61
CA GLN A 30 -1.69 -4.15 10.31
C GLN A 30 -1.38 -4.45 8.86
N VAL A 31 -1.88 -3.64 7.91
CA VAL A 31 -1.52 -3.79 6.50
C VAL A 31 0.00 -3.73 6.34
N PHE A 32 0.66 -2.76 6.97
CA PHE A 32 2.11 -2.64 6.88
C PHE A 32 2.82 -3.83 7.53
N ARG A 33 2.45 -4.23 8.75
CA ARG A 33 3.03 -5.40 9.42
C ARG A 33 2.85 -6.69 8.63
N ASN A 34 1.67 -6.91 8.06
CA ASN A 34 1.34 -8.11 7.29
C ASN A 34 2.14 -8.20 5.98
N ASN A 35 2.58 -7.06 5.45
CA ASN A 35 3.37 -6.96 4.21
C ASN A 35 4.84 -6.65 4.50
N GLU A 36 5.31 -6.86 5.75
CA GLU A 36 6.70 -6.65 6.18
C GLU A 36 7.22 -5.21 5.92
N LEU A 37 6.31 -4.24 5.88
CA LEU A 37 6.61 -2.83 5.63
C LEU A 37 7.04 -2.10 6.91
N PRO A 38 7.94 -1.10 6.80
CA PRO A 38 8.38 -0.32 7.95
C PRO A 38 7.23 0.51 8.54
N LEU A 39 6.96 0.36 9.83
CA LEU A 39 6.01 1.24 10.54
C LEU A 39 6.46 2.71 10.59
N THR A 40 7.75 2.96 10.41
CA THR A 40 8.30 4.31 10.28
C THR A 40 7.70 5.06 9.09
N ASP A 41 7.38 4.36 8.01
CA ASP A 41 6.78 4.94 6.81
C ASP A 41 5.35 5.42 7.07
N ILE A 42 4.62 4.78 8.00
CA ILE A 42 3.27 5.22 8.40
C ILE A 42 3.30 6.64 8.94
N ASN A 43 4.27 6.98 9.78
CA ASN A 43 4.38 8.34 10.33
C ASN A 43 4.62 9.37 9.24
N ALA A 44 5.43 9.04 8.22
CA ALA A 44 5.70 9.92 7.10
C ALA A 44 4.47 10.06 6.19
N LEU A 45 3.75 8.97 5.95
CA LEU A 45 2.51 8.94 5.18
C LEU A 45 1.38 9.71 5.86
N VAL A 46 1.18 9.53 7.17
CA VAL A 46 0.20 10.27 7.99
C VAL A 46 0.48 11.77 8.00
N LYS A 47 1.75 12.20 7.87
CA LYS A 47 2.06 13.63 7.73
C LYS A 47 1.60 14.22 6.40
N VAL A 48 1.52 13.41 5.34
CA VAL A 48 1.15 13.86 3.98
C VAL A 48 -0.25 13.44 3.55
N GLU A 49 -0.97 12.67 4.37
CA GLU A 49 -2.33 12.21 4.12
C GLU A 49 -3.34 13.36 4.00
N GLY A 50 -3.05 14.51 4.62
CA GLY A 50 -3.87 15.72 4.57
C GLY A 50 -5.07 15.68 5.52
N SER A 51 -5.96 16.69 5.39
CA SER A 51 -7.09 16.88 6.32
C SER A 51 -8.15 15.78 6.24
N ASP A 52 -8.27 15.10 5.09
CA ASP A 52 -9.23 14.02 4.85
C ASP A 52 -8.84 12.69 5.49
N LYS A 53 -7.60 12.60 6.01
CA LYS A 53 -7.05 11.49 6.77
C LYS A 53 -7.40 10.09 6.23
N PRO A 54 -7.17 9.82 4.93
CA PRO A 54 -7.60 8.59 4.30
C PRO A 54 -6.82 7.36 4.79
N LEU A 55 -5.62 7.57 5.35
CA LEU A 55 -4.75 6.52 5.88
C LEU A 55 -5.04 6.21 7.35
N SER A 56 -5.43 7.23 8.12
CA SER A 56 -5.90 7.04 9.50
C SER A 56 -7.33 6.48 9.55
N GLN A 57 -8.15 6.75 8.52
CA GLN A 57 -9.56 6.32 8.44
C GLN A 57 -9.77 5.22 7.40
N ILE A 58 -8.84 4.26 7.30
CA ILE A 58 -9.07 3.13 6.41
C ILE A 58 -10.31 2.34 6.84
N GLN A 59 -11.07 1.88 5.86
CA GLN A 59 -12.32 1.16 6.01
C GLN A 59 -12.22 -0.22 5.37
N ALA A 60 -12.97 -1.15 5.92
CA ALA A 60 -13.13 -2.48 5.36
C ALA A 60 -13.65 -2.40 3.92
N GLY A 61 -13.09 -3.23 3.04
CA GLY A 61 -13.44 -3.26 1.62
C GLY A 61 -12.66 -2.27 0.76
N GLN A 62 -11.81 -1.42 1.34
CA GLN A 62 -10.91 -0.58 0.54
C GLN A 62 -9.80 -1.41 -0.10
N LEU A 63 -9.49 -1.08 -1.35
CA LEU A 63 -8.36 -1.65 -2.08
C LEU A 63 -7.14 -0.77 -1.89
N ILE A 64 -6.11 -1.34 -1.26
CA ILE A 64 -4.78 -0.73 -1.15
C ILE A 64 -3.89 -1.43 -2.16
N ARG A 65 -3.25 -0.66 -3.02
CA ARG A 65 -2.22 -1.15 -3.92
C ARG A 65 -0.90 -0.57 -3.49
N PHE A 66 0.15 -1.36 -3.46
CA PHE A 66 1.47 -0.85 -3.14
C PHE A 66 2.54 -1.52 -3.95
N LYS A 67 3.66 -0.82 -4.10
CA LYS A 67 4.84 -1.30 -4.80
C LYS A 67 6.03 -1.17 -3.87
N LEU A 68 6.83 -2.23 -3.84
CA LEU A 68 8.07 -2.27 -3.07
C LEU A 68 9.24 -1.88 -3.97
N ALA A 69 10.15 -1.10 -3.41
CA ALA A 69 11.46 -0.85 -4.00
C ALA A 69 12.33 -2.12 -3.88
N GLU A 70 13.47 -2.14 -4.57
CA GLU A 70 14.40 -3.27 -4.55
C GLU A 70 14.95 -3.60 -3.15
N ASN A 71 14.95 -2.61 -2.26
CA ASN A 71 15.34 -2.74 -0.86
C ASN A 71 14.20 -3.23 0.07
N GLY A 72 13.03 -3.56 -0.47
CA GLY A 72 11.86 -4.00 0.29
C GLY A 72 11.07 -2.88 0.98
N GLN A 73 11.47 -1.62 0.82
CA GLN A 73 10.72 -0.48 1.37
C GLN A 73 9.53 -0.12 0.47
N LEU A 74 8.57 0.58 1.05
CA LEU A 74 7.42 1.08 0.31
C LEU A 74 7.85 2.19 -0.66
N ASP A 75 7.67 1.93 -1.96
CA ASP A 75 7.97 2.87 -3.03
C ASP A 75 6.73 3.69 -3.42
N ILE A 76 5.61 2.99 -3.65
CA ILE A 76 4.33 3.61 -4.01
C ILE A 76 3.21 2.95 -3.21
N LEU A 77 2.25 3.74 -2.72
CA LEU A 77 1.02 3.28 -2.10
C LEU A 77 -0.16 4.03 -2.73
N GLN A 78 -1.07 3.31 -3.34
CA GLN A 78 -2.32 3.81 -3.87
C GLN A 78 -3.47 3.26 -3.03
N LEU A 79 -4.37 4.14 -2.61
CA LEU A 79 -5.54 3.82 -1.81
C LEU A 79 -6.79 4.22 -2.59
N GLU A 80 -7.64 3.23 -2.86
CA GLU A 80 -8.96 3.46 -3.46
C GLU A 80 -10.00 3.73 -2.37
N ARG A 81 -10.75 4.82 -2.51
CA ARG A 81 -11.82 5.25 -1.60
C ARG A 81 -12.99 5.86 -2.37
N ASN A 82 -14.15 5.19 -2.41
CA ASN A 82 -15.42 5.76 -2.88
C ASN A 82 -15.28 6.68 -4.12
N ASN A 83 -14.73 6.16 -5.22
CA ASN A 83 -14.44 6.86 -6.48
C ASN A 83 -13.26 7.85 -6.48
N GLN A 84 -12.45 7.89 -5.43
CA GLN A 84 -11.22 8.67 -5.35
C GLN A 84 -10.03 7.75 -5.12
N SER A 85 -8.97 7.95 -5.90
CA SER A 85 -7.72 7.22 -5.76
C SER A 85 -6.68 8.18 -5.19
N VAL A 86 -6.18 7.90 -3.99
CA VAL A 86 -5.10 8.70 -3.39
C VAL A 86 -3.81 7.93 -3.56
N MET A 87 -2.85 8.54 -4.24
CA MET A 87 -1.54 7.95 -4.47
C MET A 87 -0.49 8.62 -3.58
N PHE A 88 0.36 7.82 -2.99
CA PHE A 88 1.49 8.20 -2.19
C PHE A 88 2.74 7.60 -2.82
N PHE A 89 3.78 8.39 -2.95
CA PHE A 89 5.03 7.95 -3.56
C PHE A 89 6.18 8.39 -2.68
N ARG A 90 7.15 7.50 -2.50
CA ARG A 90 8.35 7.78 -1.72
C ARG A 90 9.22 8.76 -2.49
N LEU A 91 9.69 9.78 -1.80
CA LEU A 91 10.61 10.78 -2.32
C LEU A 91 12.05 10.35 -2.03
N SER A 92 13.00 10.85 -2.81
CA SER A 92 14.43 10.54 -2.63
C SER A 92 15.01 11.03 -1.29
N ASP A 93 14.32 11.97 -0.62
CA ASP A 93 14.66 12.46 0.72
C ASP A 93 14.19 11.51 1.85
N GLY A 94 13.52 10.40 1.51
CA GLY A 94 12.95 9.44 2.45
C GLY A 94 11.56 9.83 2.99
N GLY A 95 11.03 10.98 2.56
CA GLY A 95 9.65 11.39 2.79
C GLY A 95 8.68 10.72 1.81
N PHE A 96 7.41 11.12 1.90
CA PHE A 96 6.37 10.72 0.95
C PHE A 96 5.71 11.95 0.35
N GLY A 97 5.40 11.90 -0.93
CA GLY A 97 4.49 12.82 -1.59
C GLY A 97 3.09 12.23 -1.66
N ARG A 98 2.07 13.09 -1.80
CA ARG A 98 0.68 12.71 -2.07
C ARG A 98 0.23 13.29 -3.40
N SER A 99 -0.45 12.49 -4.21
CA SER A 99 -1.18 12.90 -5.41
C SER A 99 -2.62 12.35 -5.35
N LYS A 100 -3.56 13.04 -5.99
CA LYS A 100 -4.98 12.70 -6.07
C LYS A 100 -5.49 12.89 -7.48
#